data_AF-A0AA86S7F5-F1
#
_entry.id   AF-A0AA86S7F5-F1
#
_cell.length_a   1.000
_cell.length_b   1.000
_cell.length_c   1.000
_cell.angle_alpha   90.00
_cell.angle_beta   90.00
_cell.angle_gamma   90.00
#
_symmetry.space_group_name_H-M   'P 1'
#
loop_
_entity.id
_entity.type
_entity.pdbx_description
1 polymer ?
#
loop_
_entity_poly.entity_id
_entity_poly.type
_entity_poly.pdbx_seq_one_letter_code
_entity_poly.pdbx_strand_id
1 'polypeptide(L)'
;MEKAQNGDAKEESKDSIGGYDSLHRLLKDNLNPHHFQEVSRLLTGLNCGKAVQTIALPESATALSVEHGFDLQAFSFSADKEILREPRVVRVGLIQNSIALPTTAHFADQKKAIFEKLKPIIEAAGSSGVNILCLQEAWMMPFAFCTREKRWCEFAEPVDGESTKFLQSFALKYNMVIISSILERDIKHGEVIWNTSVVIGNHGNIIGKHRKNHIPRVGDFNESTYYMEGNTGHPVFETAFGKIAINICYGRHHPLNWLAFGLNGADIVFNPSATVGELSEPMWPIEVSRFHNSTWFESVFVCQARNAAIANSYFVASINRVGTETFPNPFTSGDGKPAHADFGHFYGSSYVSAPDASCTPSLSRTRDGLLITDMDLNLCRQVKDRWGFRMTSRYELYADTLARYVKPEFEPQVISDPLLHRKSS
;
A
#
# COMPACT_ATOMS: atom_id res chain seq x y z
N MET A 1 -57.48 -7.85 -3.03
CA MET A 1 -56.67 -7.78 -1.79
C MET A 1 -55.87 -9.07 -1.72
N GLU A 2 -54.64 -8.98 -1.18
CA GLU A 2 -53.60 -10.02 -1.09
C GLU A 2 -52.72 -10.15 -2.35
N LYS A 3 -51.67 -9.34 -2.44
CA LYS A 3 -50.30 -9.53 -1.89
C LYS A 3 -49.52 -10.61 -2.64
N ALA A 4 -48.86 -10.18 -3.72
CA ALA A 4 -47.72 -10.86 -4.30
C ALA A 4 -46.52 -10.70 -3.37
N GLN A 5 -45.97 -11.81 -2.89
CA GLN A 5 -44.63 -11.89 -2.32
C GLN A 5 -43.64 -12.04 -3.48
N ASN A 6 -42.94 -10.96 -3.83
CA ASN A 6 -41.68 -11.08 -4.55
C ASN A 6 -40.57 -10.97 -3.51
N GLY A 7 -39.96 -12.13 -3.20
CA GLY A 7 -38.69 -12.18 -2.49
C GLY A 7 -37.58 -11.84 -3.47
N ASP A 8 -37.08 -10.61 -3.41
CA ASP A 8 -35.76 -10.27 -3.96
C ASP A 8 -34.70 -10.91 -3.05
N ALA A 9 -34.22 -12.08 -3.45
CA ALA A 9 -32.95 -12.59 -2.98
C ALA A 9 -31.85 -11.71 -3.55
N LYS A 10 -31.38 -10.73 -2.76
CA LYS A 10 -30.10 -10.06 -3.03
C LYS A 10 -29.02 -11.13 -3.08
N GLU A 11 -28.38 -11.30 -4.23
CA GLU A 11 -27.07 -11.94 -4.33
C GLU A 11 -26.11 -11.16 -3.42
N GLU A 12 -25.91 -11.63 -2.20
CA GLU A 12 -24.80 -11.18 -1.36
C GLU A 12 -23.51 -11.62 -2.07
N SER A 13 -22.87 -10.66 -2.73
CA SER A 13 -21.50 -10.83 -3.24
C SER A 13 -20.63 -11.29 -2.08
N LYS A 14 -20.13 -12.54 -2.18
CA LYS A 14 -19.22 -13.16 -1.19
C LYS A 14 -17.95 -12.34 -0.91
N ASP A 15 -17.65 -11.36 -1.76
CA ASP A 15 -16.46 -10.52 -1.72
C ASP A 15 -16.67 -9.18 -0.97
N SER A 16 -17.91 -8.87 -0.58
CA SER A 16 -18.29 -7.63 0.10
C SER A 16 -18.42 -7.80 1.62
N ILE A 17 -18.19 -6.74 2.41
CA ILE A 17 -18.39 -6.78 3.87
C ILE A 17 -19.89 -6.70 4.15
N GLY A 18 -20.55 -7.86 4.27
CA GLY A 18 -21.99 -7.91 4.56
C GLY A 18 -22.82 -7.11 3.55
N GLY A 19 -22.45 -7.15 2.26
CA GLY A 19 -23.10 -6.39 1.18
C GLY A 19 -22.52 -5.00 0.90
N TYR A 20 -21.52 -4.54 1.66
CA TYR A 20 -20.90 -3.22 1.48
C TYR A 20 -19.51 -3.31 0.85
N ASP A 21 -19.21 -2.33 0.00
CA ASP A 21 -17.94 -2.25 -0.73
C ASP A 21 -16.84 -1.47 0.02
N SER A 22 -17.17 -0.80 1.13
CA SER A 22 -16.20 -0.15 2.02
C SER A 22 -16.69 -0.08 3.47
N LEU A 23 -15.75 -0.13 4.42
CA LEU A 23 -16.04 0.04 5.86
C LEU A 23 -16.69 1.40 6.16
N HIS A 24 -16.25 2.46 5.47
CA HIS A 24 -16.79 3.79 5.70
C HIS A 24 -18.29 3.89 5.36
N ARG A 25 -18.72 3.29 4.24
CA ARG A 25 -20.15 3.25 3.85
C ARG A 25 -20.96 2.37 4.80
N LEU A 26 -20.44 1.20 5.17
CA LEU A 26 -21.05 0.33 6.18
C LEU A 26 -21.35 1.10 7.48
N LEU A 27 -20.37 1.84 8.01
CA LEU A 27 -20.55 2.60 9.24
C LEU A 27 -21.51 3.78 9.05
N LYS A 28 -21.42 4.50 7.93
CA LYS A 28 -22.26 5.66 7.64
C LYS A 28 -23.74 5.31 7.51
N ASP A 29 -24.04 4.18 6.87
CA ASP A 29 -25.42 3.78 6.58
C ASP A 29 -26.12 3.12 7.79
N ASN A 30 -25.34 2.63 8.77
CA ASN A 30 -25.86 1.87 9.91
C ASN A 30 -25.73 2.61 11.27
N LEU A 31 -25.00 3.72 11.35
CA LEU A 31 -24.88 4.53 12.56
C LEU A 31 -25.65 5.84 12.44
N ASN A 32 -26.20 6.34 13.55
CA ASN A 32 -26.73 7.70 13.57
C ASN A 32 -25.58 8.73 13.36
N PRO A 33 -25.87 9.94 12.85
CA PRO A 33 -24.83 10.90 12.47
C PRO A 33 -23.85 11.25 13.60
N HIS A 34 -24.34 11.34 14.84
CA HIS A 34 -23.49 11.66 16.00
C HIS A 34 -22.52 10.50 16.33
N HIS A 35 -23.02 9.26 16.37
CA HIS A 35 -22.17 8.09 16.58
C HIS A 35 -21.19 7.89 15.43
N PHE A 36 -21.63 8.11 14.19
CA PHE A 36 -20.75 8.03 13.02
C PHE A 36 -19.60 9.04 13.10
N GLN A 37 -19.87 10.26 13.56
CA GLN A 37 -18.85 11.29 13.74
C GLN A 37 -17.81 10.88 14.79
N GLU A 38 -18.24 10.37 15.95
CA GLU A 38 -17.32 9.91 17.00
C GLU A 38 -16.53 8.67 16.60
N VAL A 39 -17.17 7.69 15.96
CA VAL A 39 -16.50 6.50 15.44
C VAL A 39 -15.47 6.91 14.38
N SER A 40 -15.83 7.82 13.46
CA SER A 40 -14.89 8.33 12.45
C SER A 40 -13.72 9.07 13.09
N ARG A 41 -13.97 9.90 14.12
CA ARG A 41 -12.90 10.59 14.86
C ARG A 41 -11.88 9.60 15.44
N LEU A 42 -12.33 8.48 15.99
CA LEU A 42 -11.47 7.44 16.57
C LEU A 42 -10.78 6.61 15.48
N LEU A 43 -11.48 6.25 14.42
CA LEU A 43 -10.96 5.35 13.37
C LEU A 43 -10.11 6.05 12.32
N THR A 44 -10.45 7.28 11.91
CA THR A 44 -9.73 8.01 10.84
C THR A 44 -8.93 9.20 11.35
N GLY A 45 -9.06 9.56 12.64
CA GLY A 45 -8.37 10.71 13.22
C GLY A 45 -8.88 12.06 12.69
N LEU A 46 -8.18 13.13 13.08
CA LEU A 46 -8.51 14.52 12.71
C LEU A 46 -7.27 15.22 12.16
N ASN A 47 -7.36 15.76 10.94
CA ASN A 47 -6.33 16.61 10.39
C ASN A 47 -6.44 18.02 10.97
N CYS A 48 -5.40 18.46 11.70
CA CYS A 48 -5.39 19.77 12.38
C CYS A 48 -6.67 20.05 13.20
N GLY A 49 -7.20 19.01 13.87
CA GLY A 49 -8.41 19.11 14.70
C GLY A 49 -9.74 19.07 13.95
N LYS A 50 -9.74 18.82 12.63
CA LYS A 50 -10.95 18.69 11.79
C LYS A 50 -10.97 17.36 11.04
N ALA A 51 -12.14 16.91 10.61
CA ALA A 51 -12.22 15.78 9.71
C ALA A 51 -11.50 16.10 8.38
N VAL A 52 -10.89 15.07 7.78
CA VAL A 52 -10.25 15.20 6.46
C VAL A 52 -11.27 15.70 5.44
N GLN A 53 -10.92 16.75 4.71
CA GLN A 53 -11.86 17.43 3.80
C GLN A 53 -11.94 16.70 2.46
N THR A 54 -13.13 16.61 1.88
CA THR A 54 -13.32 16.14 0.50
C THR A 54 -12.99 17.25 -0.49
N ILE A 55 -12.37 16.89 -1.61
CA ILE A 55 -12.04 17.81 -2.71
C ILE A 55 -13.00 17.58 -3.87
N ALA A 56 -13.49 18.65 -4.50
CA ALA A 56 -14.21 18.57 -5.76
C ALA A 56 -13.22 18.37 -6.93
N LEU A 57 -13.46 17.35 -7.75
CA LEU A 57 -12.64 17.05 -8.91
C LEU A 57 -13.21 17.67 -10.19
N PRO A 58 -12.37 17.91 -11.22
CA PRO A 58 -12.84 18.40 -12.51
C PRO A 58 -13.87 17.46 -13.14
N GLU A 59 -14.85 18.03 -13.86
CA GLU A 59 -15.89 17.26 -14.56
C GLU A 59 -15.29 16.23 -15.54
N SER A 60 -14.15 16.55 -16.16
CA SER A 60 -13.45 15.63 -17.06
C SER A 60 -12.98 14.35 -16.37
N ALA A 61 -12.53 14.44 -15.11
CA ALA A 61 -12.10 13.26 -14.34
C ALA A 61 -13.31 12.44 -13.88
N THR A 62 -14.38 13.11 -13.46
CA THR A 62 -15.64 12.46 -13.06
C THR A 62 -16.31 11.76 -14.25
N ALA A 63 -16.29 12.38 -15.44
CA ALA A 63 -16.82 11.78 -16.65
C ALA A 63 -16.08 10.48 -17.02
N LEU A 64 -14.74 10.48 -16.96
CA LEU A 64 -13.92 9.28 -17.18
C LEU A 64 -14.23 8.18 -16.16
N SER A 65 -14.41 8.54 -14.88
CA SER A 65 -14.81 7.60 -13.82
C SER A 65 -16.15 6.93 -14.09
N VAL A 66 -17.15 7.68 -14.55
CA VAL A 66 -18.47 7.15 -14.90
C VAL A 66 -18.41 6.30 -16.16
N GLU A 67 -17.71 6.77 -17.20
CA GLU A 67 -17.59 6.08 -18.49
C GLU A 67 -16.87 4.73 -18.36
N HIS A 68 -15.77 4.70 -17.60
CA HIS A 68 -14.93 3.50 -17.45
C HIS A 68 -15.18 2.72 -16.16
N GLY A 69 -16.10 3.17 -15.31
CA GLY A 69 -16.62 2.39 -14.18
C GLY A 69 -15.69 2.22 -12.96
N PHE A 70 -14.74 3.14 -12.73
CA PHE A 70 -13.83 3.09 -11.57
C PHE A 70 -14.25 4.05 -10.44
N ASP A 71 -13.95 3.69 -9.19
CA ASP A 71 -14.20 4.53 -8.01
C ASP A 71 -13.25 5.74 -8.01
N LEU A 72 -13.76 6.93 -7.69
CA LEU A 72 -13.00 8.17 -7.71
C LEU A 72 -13.27 8.95 -6.43
N GLN A 73 -12.25 9.09 -5.60
CA GLN A 73 -12.35 9.80 -4.33
C GLN A 73 -11.21 10.82 -4.21
N ALA A 74 -11.48 11.97 -3.59
CA ALA A 74 -10.48 13.02 -3.40
C ALA A 74 -10.57 13.69 -2.03
N PHE A 75 -9.41 13.87 -1.38
CA PHE A 75 -9.31 14.39 -0.02
C PHE A 75 -8.15 15.38 0.17
N SER A 76 -8.20 16.21 1.23
CA SER A 76 -7.17 17.20 1.53
C SER A 76 -6.67 17.08 2.97
N PHE A 77 -5.34 17.06 3.12
CA PHE A 77 -4.61 17.24 4.38
C PHE A 77 -3.93 18.60 4.39
N SER A 78 -4.30 19.41 5.39
CA SER A 78 -3.76 20.74 5.64
C SER A 78 -2.68 20.73 6.72
N ALA A 79 -1.88 21.79 6.75
CA ALA A 79 -0.94 22.11 7.81
C ALA A 79 -1.28 23.49 8.42
N ASP A 80 -0.80 23.75 9.63
CA ASP A 80 -0.90 25.09 10.23
C ASP A 80 -0.07 26.09 9.39
N LYS A 81 -0.53 27.35 9.27
CA LYS A 81 0.20 28.35 8.48
C LYS A 81 1.54 28.70 9.13
N GLU A 82 2.65 28.48 8.42
CA GLU A 82 3.97 28.95 8.85
C GLU A 82 4.19 30.43 8.48
N ILE A 83 4.95 31.16 9.30
CA ILE A 83 5.29 32.58 9.04
C ILE A 83 6.42 32.69 8.00
N LEU A 84 7.38 31.75 8.02
CA LEU A 84 8.61 31.82 7.23
C LEU A 84 8.57 30.98 5.96
N ARG A 85 7.55 30.13 5.78
CA ARG A 85 7.49 29.18 4.68
C ARG A 85 6.11 29.17 4.08
N GLU A 86 6.09 29.16 2.76
CA GLU A 86 4.86 28.94 2.01
C GLU A 86 4.39 27.49 2.15
N PRO A 87 3.07 27.24 2.05
CA PRO A 87 2.51 25.90 1.98
C PRO A 87 3.16 25.05 0.88
N ARG A 88 3.55 23.82 1.19
CA ARG A 88 4.14 22.89 0.23
C ARG A 88 3.09 21.84 -0.15
N VAL A 89 2.04 22.29 -0.83
CA VAL A 89 0.91 21.44 -1.23
C VAL A 89 1.30 20.61 -2.45
N VAL A 90 1.11 19.29 -2.32
CA VAL A 90 1.38 18.30 -3.37
C VAL A 90 0.16 17.43 -3.53
N ARG A 91 -0.27 17.21 -4.79
CA ARG A 91 -1.37 16.32 -5.13
C ARG A 91 -0.86 14.95 -5.50
N VAL A 92 -1.27 13.93 -4.77
CA VAL A 92 -0.88 12.52 -4.98
C VAL A 92 -2.07 11.72 -5.50
N GLY A 93 -1.83 10.81 -6.43
CA GLY A 93 -2.80 9.84 -6.93
C GLY A 93 -2.37 8.40 -6.61
N LEU A 94 -3.31 7.57 -6.15
CA LEU A 94 -3.11 6.13 -5.97
C LEU A 94 -4.09 5.36 -6.85
N ILE A 95 -3.57 4.41 -7.63
CA ILE A 95 -4.38 3.55 -8.50
C ILE A 95 -4.41 2.14 -7.92
N GLN A 96 -5.62 1.64 -7.66
CA GLN A 96 -5.88 0.21 -7.45
C GLN A 96 -6.67 -0.35 -8.63
N ASN A 97 -6.30 -1.54 -9.09
CA ASN A 97 -7.00 -2.20 -10.19
C ASN A 97 -6.90 -3.74 -10.12
N SER A 98 -7.88 -4.42 -10.71
CA SER A 98 -7.82 -5.85 -11.03
C SER A 98 -7.22 -6.08 -12.41
N ILE A 99 -6.86 -7.33 -12.72
CA ILE A 99 -6.49 -7.75 -14.07
C ILE A 99 -7.67 -7.59 -15.04
N ALA A 100 -7.38 -7.45 -16.33
CA ALA A 100 -8.40 -7.18 -17.36
C ALA A 100 -8.81 -8.43 -18.16
N LEU A 101 -7.93 -9.41 -18.30
CA LEU A 101 -8.15 -10.65 -19.04
C LEU A 101 -7.86 -11.86 -18.15
N PRO A 102 -8.44 -13.04 -18.45
CA PRO A 102 -8.15 -14.25 -17.69
C PRO A 102 -6.67 -14.62 -17.78
N THR A 103 -6.16 -15.26 -16.73
CA THR A 103 -4.73 -15.65 -16.63
C THR A 103 -4.30 -16.69 -17.68
N THR A 104 -5.26 -17.30 -18.39
CA THR A 104 -5.05 -18.24 -19.49
C THR A 104 -4.83 -17.57 -20.85
N ALA A 105 -5.11 -16.27 -20.98
CA ALA A 105 -4.86 -15.52 -22.21
C ALA A 105 -3.36 -15.38 -22.49
N HIS A 106 -3.00 -15.02 -23.72
CA HIS A 106 -1.60 -14.79 -24.07
C HIS A 106 -1.01 -13.62 -23.25
N PHE A 107 0.22 -13.75 -22.75
CA PHE A 107 0.81 -12.78 -21.82
C PHE A 107 0.89 -11.35 -22.38
N ALA A 108 1.17 -11.21 -23.68
CA ALA A 108 1.18 -9.91 -24.35
C ALA A 108 -0.23 -9.25 -24.35
N ASP A 109 -1.28 -10.03 -24.54
CA ASP A 109 -2.66 -9.53 -24.54
C ASP A 109 -3.10 -9.14 -23.13
N GLN A 110 -2.71 -9.93 -22.11
CA GLN A 110 -2.95 -9.59 -20.70
C GLN A 110 -2.32 -8.24 -20.34
N LYS A 111 -1.04 -8.04 -20.69
CA LYS A 111 -0.31 -6.79 -20.43
C LYS A 111 -0.97 -5.60 -21.14
N LYS A 112 -1.28 -5.75 -22.43
CA LYS A 112 -1.95 -4.72 -23.22
C LYS A 112 -3.32 -4.35 -22.65
N ALA A 113 -4.11 -5.34 -22.23
CA ALA A 113 -5.43 -5.09 -21.65
C ALA A 113 -5.35 -4.32 -20.33
N ILE A 114 -4.33 -4.59 -19.50
CA ILE A 114 -4.07 -3.78 -18.29
C ILE A 114 -3.69 -2.34 -18.67
N PHE A 115 -2.87 -2.14 -19.71
CA PHE A 115 -2.48 -0.79 -20.16
C PHE A 115 -3.70 0.02 -20.63
N GLU A 116 -4.56 -0.57 -21.45
CA GLU A 116 -5.79 0.08 -21.93
C GLU A 116 -6.76 0.36 -20.78
N LYS A 117 -6.84 -0.52 -19.79
CA LYS A 117 -7.66 -0.33 -18.59
C LYS A 117 -7.15 0.82 -17.71
N LEU A 118 -5.84 0.95 -17.54
CA LEU A 118 -5.25 1.98 -16.70
C LEU A 118 -5.14 3.35 -17.38
N LYS A 119 -5.05 3.38 -18.71
CA LYS A 119 -5.00 4.62 -19.48
C LYS A 119 -6.05 5.67 -19.05
N PRO A 120 -7.37 5.39 -19.02
CA PRO A 120 -8.37 6.38 -18.61
C PRO A 120 -8.21 6.81 -17.14
N ILE A 121 -7.75 5.91 -16.25
CA ILE A 121 -7.51 6.22 -14.84
C ILE A 121 -6.32 7.19 -14.70
N ILE A 122 -5.24 6.95 -15.45
CA ILE A 122 -4.07 7.84 -15.50
C ILE A 122 -4.46 9.19 -16.12
N GLU A 123 -5.30 9.22 -17.15
CA GLU A 123 -5.80 10.47 -17.74
C GLU A 123 -6.71 11.25 -16.78
N ALA A 124 -7.53 10.58 -15.97
CA ALA A 124 -8.31 11.21 -14.92
C ALA A 124 -7.42 11.82 -13.83
N ALA A 125 -6.35 11.11 -13.42
CA ALA A 125 -5.35 11.62 -12.50
C ALA A 125 -4.63 12.86 -13.07
N GLY A 126 -4.17 12.80 -14.31
CA GLY A 126 -3.51 13.91 -14.99
C GLY A 126 -4.41 15.13 -15.18
N SER A 127 -5.67 14.91 -15.56
CA SER A 127 -6.66 15.99 -15.69
C SER A 127 -7.02 16.62 -14.34
N SER A 128 -6.84 15.89 -13.25
CA SER A 128 -7.03 16.37 -11.88
C SER A 128 -5.79 17.08 -11.32
N GLY A 129 -4.72 17.25 -12.09
CA GLY A 129 -3.49 17.92 -11.66
C GLY A 129 -2.67 17.12 -10.65
N VAL A 130 -2.74 15.79 -10.68
CA VAL A 130 -1.90 14.92 -9.85
C VAL A 130 -0.41 15.16 -10.16
N ASN A 131 0.38 15.44 -9.13
CA ASN A 131 1.82 15.66 -9.24
C ASN A 131 2.62 14.36 -9.09
N ILE A 132 2.17 13.43 -8.24
CA ILE A 132 2.81 12.13 -8.02
C ILE A 132 1.77 11.03 -8.10
N LEU A 133 1.91 10.11 -9.04
CA LEU A 133 1.02 8.97 -9.25
C LEU A 133 1.73 7.67 -8.89
N CYS A 134 1.09 6.80 -8.12
CA CYS A 134 1.63 5.49 -7.78
C CYS A 134 0.67 4.37 -8.18
N LEU A 135 1.21 3.35 -8.83
CA LEU A 135 0.50 2.12 -9.17
C LEU A 135 0.75 1.04 -8.10
N GLN A 136 -0.12 0.04 -8.06
CA GLN A 136 0.00 -1.13 -7.18
C GLN A 136 1.21 -2.03 -7.51
N GLU A 137 1.47 -3.01 -6.65
CA GLU A 137 2.56 -3.97 -6.85
C GLU A 137 2.34 -4.86 -8.08
N ALA A 138 3.41 -5.05 -8.86
CA ALA A 138 3.42 -5.90 -10.06
C ALA A 138 2.21 -5.63 -10.97
N TRP A 139 1.85 -4.36 -11.14
CA TRP A 139 0.55 -3.92 -11.69
C TRP A 139 0.25 -4.48 -13.09
N MET A 140 1.29 -4.80 -13.85
CA MET A 140 1.26 -5.24 -15.25
C MET A 140 1.17 -6.76 -15.43
N MET A 141 0.97 -7.52 -14.36
CA MET A 141 0.77 -8.97 -14.41
C MET A 141 -0.26 -9.46 -13.39
N PRO A 142 -0.87 -10.64 -13.60
CA PRO A 142 -1.48 -11.40 -12.51
C PRO A 142 -0.44 -11.70 -11.43
N PHE A 143 -0.86 -11.77 -10.18
CA PHE A 143 0.02 -12.06 -9.04
C PHE A 143 0.30 -13.58 -8.94
N ALA A 144 0.92 -14.12 -9.99
CA ALA A 144 1.08 -15.55 -10.23
C ALA A 144 2.11 -16.27 -9.34
N PHE A 145 2.69 -15.57 -8.35
CA PHE A 145 3.75 -16.13 -7.50
C PHE A 145 3.28 -17.32 -6.65
N CYS A 146 1.98 -17.47 -6.44
CA CYS A 146 1.38 -18.66 -5.80
C CYS A 146 1.58 -19.96 -6.56
N THR A 147 1.61 -19.89 -7.89
CA THR A 147 1.73 -21.07 -8.76
C THR A 147 3.13 -21.68 -8.70
N ARG A 148 4.15 -20.88 -8.36
CA ARG A 148 5.58 -21.24 -8.38
C ARG A 148 6.12 -21.62 -9.77
N GLU A 149 5.32 -21.44 -10.82
CA GLU A 149 5.69 -21.75 -12.20
C GLU A 149 6.59 -20.67 -12.80
N LYS A 150 7.61 -21.08 -13.55
CA LYS A 150 8.61 -20.16 -14.12
C LYS A 150 8.19 -19.48 -15.42
N ARG A 151 7.14 -19.94 -16.10
CA ARG A 151 6.64 -19.27 -17.32
C ARG A 151 6.21 -17.82 -17.07
N TRP A 152 5.73 -17.52 -15.85
CA TRP A 152 5.34 -16.16 -15.46
C TRP A 152 6.52 -15.18 -15.45
N CYS A 153 7.76 -15.66 -15.45
CA CYS A 153 8.97 -14.83 -15.57
C CYS A 153 9.07 -14.11 -16.93
N GLU A 154 8.26 -14.45 -17.94
CA GLU A 154 8.17 -13.72 -19.21
C GLU A 154 7.57 -12.31 -19.05
N PHE A 155 6.81 -12.07 -17.96
CA PHE A 155 6.37 -10.71 -17.62
C PHE A 155 7.51 -9.80 -17.15
N ALA A 156 8.68 -10.37 -16.81
CA ALA A 156 9.80 -9.60 -16.32
C ALA A 156 10.43 -8.76 -17.45
N GLU A 157 10.53 -7.46 -17.26
CA GLU A 157 11.09 -6.52 -18.23
C GLU A 157 12.27 -5.73 -17.62
N PRO A 158 13.20 -5.20 -18.44
CA PRO A 158 14.19 -4.28 -17.92
C PRO A 158 13.53 -3.00 -17.41
N VAL A 159 14.24 -2.24 -16.59
CA VAL A 159 13.70 -1.01 -15.96
C VAL A 159 13.31 0.08 -16.97
N ASP A 160 13.89 0.07 -18.16
CA ASP A 160 13.56 0.91 -19.31
C ASP A 160 12.69 0.17 -20.36
N GLY A 161 11.97 -0.86 -19.90
CA GLY A 161 11.06 -1.69 -20.68
C GLY A 161 9.82 -0.96 -21.18
N GLU A 162 8.91 -1.74 -21.76
CA GLU A 162 7.70 -1.23 -22.40
C GLU A 162 6.78 -0.52 -21.39
N SER A 163 6.64 -1.01 -20.16
CA SER A 163 5.76 -0.38 -19.17
C SER A 163 6.29 0.98 -18.72
N THR A 164 7.61 1.10 -18.55
CA THR A 164 8.26 2.38 -18.24
C THR A 164 8.04 3.36 -19.39
N LYS A 165 8.24 2.94 -20.63
CA LYS A 165 8.01 3.81 -21.82
C LYS A 165 6.56 4.26 -21.95
N PHE A 166 5.61 3.35 -21.70
CA PHE A 166 4.19 3.67 -21.64
C PHE A 166 3.93 4.80 -20.63
N LEU A 167 4.43 4.65 -19.40
CA LEU A 167 4.24 5.64 -18.32
C LEU A 167 5.02 6.94 -18.54
N GLN A 168 6.20 6.91 -19.17
CA GLN A 168 6.99 8.10 -19.50
C GLN A 168 6.19 9.10 -20.35
N SER A 169 5.36 8.60 -21.27
CA SER A 169 4.50 9.46 -22.10
C SER A 169 3.49 10.26 -21.28
N PHE A 170 2.89 9.64 -20.25
CA PHE A 170 1.95 10.29 -19.33
C PHE A 170 2.66 11.22 -18.36
N ALA A 171 3.83 10.81 -17.85
CA ALA A 171 4.66 11.63 -16.98
C ALA A 171 4.99 12.98 -17.65
N LEU A 172 5.40 12.94 -18.93
CA LEU A 172 5.64 14.12 -19.76
C LEU A 172 4.36 14.92 -20.04
N LYS A 173 3.29 14.25 -20.50
CA LYS A 173 2.02 14.89 -20.89
C LYS A 173 1.41 15.71 -19.75
N TYR A 174 1.49 15.20 -18.53
CA TYR A 174 0.83 15.79 -17.37
C TYR A 174 1.80 16.41 -16.36
N ASN A 175 3.10 16.47 -16.67
CA ASN A 175 4.13 16.98 -15.78
C ASN A 175 4.05 16.35 -14.37
N MET A 176 3.98 15.01 -14.32
CA MET A 176 3.81 14.24 -13.09
C MET A 176 4.91 13.20 -12.90
N VAL A 177 5.26 12.94 -11.64
CA VAL A 177 6.13 11.81 -11.26
C VAL A 177 5.27 10.55 -11.20
N ILE A 178 5.77 9.44 -11.76
CA ILE A 178 5.04 8.15 -11.74
C ILE A 178 5.91 7.07 -11.09
N ILE A 179 5.33 6.34 -10.15
CA ILE A 179 5.95 5.20 -9.46
C ILE A 179 5.35 3.91 -10.02
N SER A 180 6.20 3.10 -10.66
CA SER A 180 5.81 1.84 -11.33
C SER A 180 6.46 0.64 -10.64
N SER A 181 5.67 -0.22 -9.99
CA SER A 181 6.16 -1.47 -9.40
C SER A 181 6.03 -2.63 -10.38
N ILE A 182 7.17 -3.17 -10.83
CA ILE A 182 7.28 -4.16 -11.90
C ILE A 182 8.11 -5.36 -11.46
N LEU A 183 7.98 -6.45 -12.22
CA LEU A 183 8.95 -7.54 -12.21
C LEU A 183 10.12 -7.13 -13.10
N GLU A 184 11.28 -6.83 -12.51
CA GLU A 184 12.47 -6.42 -13.24
C GLU A 184 13.28 -7.63 -13.69
N ARG A 185 13.75 -7.63 -14.94
CA ARG A 185 14.84 -8.50 -15.41
C ARG A 185 16.12 -7.69 -15.55
N ASP A 186 17.12 -7.99 -14.72
CA ASP A 186 18.41 -7.27 -14.74
C ASP A 186 19.37 -7.85 -15.79
N ILE A 187 19.28 -7.34 -17.01
CA ILE A 187 20.11 -7.78 -18.15
C ILE A 187 21.62 -7.68 -17.84
N LYS A 188 22.04 -6.70 -17.03
CA LYS A 188 23.46 -6.47 -16.72
C LYS A 188 24.02 -7.46 -15.69
N HIS A 189 23.16 -8.03 -14.85
CA HIS A 189 23.56 -8.93 -13.77
C HIS A 189 22.98 -10.33 -13.99
N GLY A 190 23.24 -10.91 -15.17
CA GLY A 190 22.89 -12.30 -15.47
C GLY A 190 21.38 -12.56 -15.57
N GLU A 191 20.60 -11.57 -15.98
CA GLU A 191 19.14 -11.65 -16.15
C GLU A 191 18.38 -12.03 -14.87
N VAL A 192 18.98 -11.77 -13.70
CA VAL A 192 18.35 -12.03 -12.40
C VAL A 192 17.08 -11.19 -12.27
N ILE A 193 16.03 -11.83 -11.74
CA ILE A 193 14.72 -11.23 -11.58
C ILE A 193 14.61 -10.55 -10.21
N TRP A 194 13.96 -9.40 -10.16
CA TRP A 194 13.73 -8.61 -8.96
C TRP A 194 12.30 -8.06 -8.91
N ASN A 195 11.78 -7.81 -7.72
CA ASN A 195 10.60 -6.96 -7.54
C ASN A 195 11.07 -5.52 -7.31
N THR A 196 10.71 -4.63 -8.23
CA THR A 196 11.34 -3.32 -8.36
C THR A 196 10.32 -2.23 -8.59
N SER A 197 10.42 -1.13 -7.84
CA SER A 197 9.74 0.12 -8.13
C SER A 197 10.65 1.07 -8.89
N VAL A 198 10.24 1.45 -10.09
CA VAL A 198 10.90 2.45 -10.94
C VAL A 198 10.24 3.80 -10.69
N VAL A 199 11.05 4.84 -10.47
CA VAL A 199 10.58 6.22 -10.30
C VAL A 199 10.84 6.99 -11.58
N ILE A 200 9.76 7.36 -12.27
CA ILE A 200 9.76 8.14 -13.50
C ILE A 200 9.52 9.60 -13.13
N GLY A 201 10.45 10.48 -13.50
CA GLY A 201 10.35 11.92 -13.26
C GLY A 201 9.33 12.59 -14.17
N ASN A 202 8.93 13.80 -13.78
CA ASN A 202 7.96 14.64 -14.51
C ASN A 202 8.44 15.08 -15.92
N HIS A 203 9.73 14.95 -16.21
CA HIS A 203 10.30 15.14 -17.55
C HIS A 203 10.45 13.82 -18.34
N GLY A 204 9.82 12.74 -17.88
CA GLY A 204 9.91 11.41 -18.51
C GLY A 204 11.26 10.71 -18.31
N ASN A 205 12.22 11.28 -17.59
CA ASN A 205 13.47 10.60 -17.27
C ASN A 205 13.26 9.56 -16.15
N ILE A 206 14.02 8.46 -16.16
CA ILE A 206 14.06 7.55 -15.01
C ILE A 206 14.95 8.18 -13.94
N ILE A 207 14.39 8.54 -12.79
CA ILE A 207 15.15 9.08 -11.64
C ILE A 207 15.98 7.95 -11.01
N GLY A 208 15.40 6.77 -10.90
CA GLY A 208 16.07 5.59 -10.37
C GLY A 208 15.11 4.44 -10.08
N LYS A 209 15.59 3.48 -9.30
CA LYS A 209 14.84 2.28 -8.92
C LYS A 209 15.08 1.88 -7.47
N HIS A 210 14.12 1.19 -6.87
CA HIS A 210 14.23 0.57 -5.55
C HIS A 210 13.74 -0.88 -5.63
N ARG A 211 14.50 -1.82 -5.06
CA ARG A 211 14.17 -3.25 -5.01
C ARG A 211 13.61 -3.65 -3.66
N LYS A 212 12.64 -4.56 -3.66
CA LYS A 212 11.93 -5.02 -2.45
C LYS A 212 12.91 -5.60 -1.42
N ASN A 213 13.08 -4.91 -0.29
CA ASN A 213 14.02 -5.31 0.77
C ASN A 213 13.61 -6.60 1.49
N HIS A 214 12.31 -6.79 1.72
CA HIS A 214 11.78 -7.93 2.48
C HIS A 214 10.91 -8.81 1.60
N ILE A 215 11.34 -10.05 1.39
CA ILE A 215 10.66 -11.02 0.52
C ILE A 215 9.83 -11.99 1.38
N PRO A 216 8.51 -12.09 1.16
CA PRO A 216 7.70 -13.06 1.88
C PRO A 216 8.01 -14.49 1.43
N ARG A 217 7.85 -15.42 2.37
CA ARG A 217 7.96 -16.87 2.18
C ARG A 217 6.75 -17.60 2.78
N VAL A 218 5.61 -16.91 2.91
CA VAL A 218 4.47 -17.33 3.73
C VAL A 218 3.28 -17.69 2.84
N GLY A 219 2.74 -18.90 3.02
CA GLY A 219 1.52 -19.35 2.36
C GLY A 219 1.62 -19.32 0.83
N ASP A 220 0.67 -18.66 0.18
CA ASP A 220 0.65 -18.48 -1.28
C ASP A 220 1.64 -17.41 -1.77
N PHE A 221 2.22 -16.59 -0.88
CA PHE A 221 3.22 -15.58 -1.22
C PHE A 221 4.62 -16.20 -1.34
N ASN A 222 4.80 -17.10 -2.31
CA ASN A 222 6.05 -17.82 -2.57
C ASN A 222 7.04 -16.99 -3.42
N GLU A 223 7.12 -15.70 -3.13
CA GLU A 223 7.89 -14.73 -3.92
C GLU A 223 9.39 -15.03 -3.94
N SER A 224 9.95 -15.60 -2.85
CA SER A 224 11.36 -15.99 -2.78
C SER A 224 11.75 -17.05 -3.80
N THR A 225 10.78 -17.72 -4.43
CA THR A 225 11.04 -18.63 -5.56
C THR A 225 11.49 -17.84 -6.78
N TYR A 226 11.08 -16.58 -6.93
CA TYR A 226 11.25 -15.76 -8.13
C TYR A 226 12.38 -14.75 -8.01
N TYR A 227 12.58 -14.13 -6.84
CA TYR A 227 13.56 -13.07 -6.61
C TYR A 227 14.10 -13.06 -5.18
N MET A 228 15.27 -12.44 -5.02
CA MET A 228 16.03 -12.35 -3.76
C MET A 228 15.78 -11.01 -3.03
N GLU A 229 16.24 -10.90 -1.79
CA GLU A 229 16.20 -9.64 -1.03
C GLU A 229 16.90 -8.49 -1.76
N GLY A 230 16.26 -7.32 -1.80
CA GLY A 230 16.76 -6.14 -2.49
C GLY A 230 18.13 -5.65 -2.01
N ASN A 231 18.96 -5.21 -2.95
CA ASN A 231 20.31 -4.70 -2.71
C ASN A 231 20.44 -3.18 -2.90
N THR A 232 19.32 -2.45 -2.96
CA THR A 232 19.30 -0.99 -3.20
C THR A 232 19.27 -0.15 -1.93
N GLY A 233 19.22 -0.78 -0.74
CA GLY A 233 19.07 -0.07 0.53
C GLY A 233 17.70 0.61 0.67
N HIS A 234 17.68 1.83 1.19
CA HIS A 234 16.45 2.60 1.46
C HIS A 234 16.47 3.97 0.76
N PRO A 235 16.52 4.01 -0.59
CA PRO A 235 16.69 5.25 -1.32
C PRO A 235 15.48 6.17 -1.13
N VAL A 236 15.77 7.47 -1.01
CA VAL A 236 14.78 8.55 -1.05
C VAL A 236 15.04 9.35 -2.32
N PHE A 237 14.01 9.52 -3.13
CA PHE A 237 14.07 10.21 -4.41
C PHE A 237 13.59 11.64 -4.21
N GLU A 238 14.49 12.60 -4.43
CA GLU A 238 14.15 14.01 -4.43
C GLU A 238 13.53 14.37 -5.79
N THR A 239 12.30 14.86 -5.75
CA THR A 239 11.54 15.27 -6.93
C THR A 239 11.15 16.73 -6.84
N ALA A 240 10.63 17.30 -7.93
CA ALA A 240 10.03 18.64 -7.92
C ALA A 240 8.87 18.78 -6.90
N PHE A 241 8.28 17.66 -6.49
CA PHE A 241 7.09 17.59 -5.65
C PHE A 241 7.39 16.99 -4.26
N GLY A 242 8.66 17.02 -3.83
CA GLY A 242 9.07 16.54 -2.50
C GLY A 242 9.86 15.24 -2.53
N LYS A 243 10.25 14.78 -1.32
CA LYS A 243 11.08 13.60 -1.13
C LYS A 243 10.22 12.36 -0.96
N ILE A 244 10.29 11.46 -1.93
CA ILE A 244 9.48 10.24 -1.94
C ILE A 244 10.33 9.00 -1.70
N ALA A 245 9.74 8.00 -1.05
CA ALA A 245 10.29 6.66 -0.92
C ALA A 245 9.24 5.61 -1.22
N ILE A 246 9.68 4.37 -1.46
CA ILE A 246 8.78 3.27 -1.77
C ILE A 246 9.09 2.10 -0.84
N ASN A 247 8.15 1.73 0.02
CA ASN A 247 8.21 0.51 0.79
C ASN A 247 7.37 -0.56 0.08
N ILE A 248 8.00 -1.52 -0.60
CA ILE A 248 7.28 -2.46 -1.46
C ILE A 248 6.65 -3.59 -0.63
N CYS A 249 5.32 -3.71 -0.71
CA CYS A 249 4.49 -4.79 -0.19
C CYS A 249 4.95 -5.29 1.17
N TYR A 250 5.52 -6.50 1.29
CA TYR A 250 5.86 -7.17 2.56
C TYR A 250 6.83 -6.38 3.46
N GLY A 251 7.57 -5.41 2.90
CA GLY A 251 8.32 -4.45 3.72
C GLY A 251 7.43 -3.63 4.66
N ARG A 252 6.10 -3.62 4.45
CA ARG A 252 5.10 -3.06 5.36
C ARG A 252 5.17 -3.67 6.77
N HIS A 253 5.47 -4.97 6.89
CA HIS A 253 5.55 -5.69 8.17
C HIS A 253 6.78 -5.34 9.01
N HIS A 254 7.71 -4.54 8.47
CA HIS A 254 9.01 -4.28 9.08
C HIS A 254 9.14 -2.81 9.49
N PRO A 255 8.91 -2.46 10.78
CA PRO A 255 9.05 -1.09 11.28
C PRO A 255 10.41 -0.46 10.98
N LEU A 256 11.48 -1.25 10.96
CA LEU A 256 12.83 -0.78 10.63
C LEU A 256 12.97 -0.35 9.16
N ASN A 257 12.24 -0.98 8.24
CA ASN A 257 12.23 -0.61 6.82
C ASN A 257 11.61 0.78 6.63
N TRP A 258 10.46 1.01 7.28
CA TRP A 258 9.83 2.34 7.35
C TRP A 258 10.74 3.38 8.00
N LEU A 259 11.36 3.02 9.13
CA LEU A 259 12.27 3.88 9.85
C LEU A 259 13.43 4.35 8.97
N ALA A 260 14.05 3.43 8.22
CA ALA A 260 15.20 3.73 7.38
C ALA A 260 14.87 4.76 6.27
N PHE A 261 13.69 4.68 5.64
CA PHE A 261 13.24 5.73 4.71
C PHE A 261 13.04 7.08 5.41
N GLY A 262 12.49 7.06 6.63
CA GLY A 262 12.32 8.25 7.45
C GLY A 262 13.64 8.89 7.88
N LEU A 263 14.65 8.07 8.22
CA LEU A 263 16.01 8.52 8.53
C LEU A 263 16.69 9.17 7.32
N ASN A 264 16.43 8.67 6.11
CA ASN A 264 16.91 9.25 4.86
C ASN A 264 16.11 10.48 4.41
N GLY A 265 15.11 10.92 5.18
CA GLY A 265 14.42 12.18 4.98
C GLY A 265 13.23 12.14 4.03
N ALA A 266 12.54 10.99 3.91
CA ALA A 266 11.30 10.91 3.15
C ALA A 266 10.19 11.82 3.73
N ASP A 267 9.48 12.53 2.85
CA ASP A 267 8.26 13.29 3.14
C ASP A 267 7.01 12.43 2.89
N ILE A 268 7.06 11.55 1.88
CA ILE A 268 5.98 10.63 1.51
C ILE A 268 6.57 9.24 1.25
N VAL A 269 6.00 8.20 1.86
CA VAL A 269 6.37 6.80 1.58
C VAL A 269 5.20 6.07 0.95
N PHE A 270 5.38 5.61 -0.28
CA PHE A 270 4.41 4.80 -1.00
C PHE A 270 4.55 3.33 -0.64
N ASN A 271 3.42 2.64 -0.49
CA ASN A 271 3.38 1.20 -0.21
C ASN A 271 2.52 0.45 -1.24
N PRO A 272 3.06 0.21 -2.44
CA PRO A 272 2.42 -0.66 -3.42
C PRO A 272 2.44 -2.10 -2.91
N SER A 273 1.26 -2.69 -2.79
CA SER A 273 1.05 -4.04 -2.25
C SER A 273 0.11 -4.86 -3.14
N ALA A 274 0.25 -6.18 -3.03
CA ALA A 274 -0.76 -7.15 -3.43
C ALA A 274 -0.91 -8.14 -2.27
N THR A 275 -2.06 -8.13 -1.60
CA THR A 275 -2.29 -8.99 -0.42
C THR A 275 -3.74 -9.44 -0.34
N VAL A 276 -3.94 -10.68 0.12
CA VAL A 276 -5.23 -11.36 0.21
C VAL A 276 -5.47 -11.86 1.63
N GLY A 277 -6.72 -12.25 1.91
CA GLY A 277 -7.06 -13.15 3.01
C GLY A 277 -7.45 -12.50 4.34
N GLU A 278 -8.19 -13.28 5.12
CA GLU A 278 -8.80 -12.89 6.41
C GLU A 278 -7.79 -12.53 7.50
N LEU A 279 -6.58 -13.09 7.45
CA LEU A 279 -5.52 -12.76 8.43
C LEU A 279 -4.79 -11.47 8.06
N SER A 280 -4.68 -11.15 6.77
CA SER A 280 -3.95 -9.95 6.35
C SER A 280 -4.81 -8.70 6.41
N GLU A 281 -6.10 -8.77 6.12
CA GLU A 281 -6.96 -7.60 6.08
C GLU A 281 -7.03 -6.87 7.43
N PRO A 282 -7.18 -7.57 8.59
CA PRO A 282 -7.12 -6.93 9.88
C PRO A 282 -5.87 -6.09 10.04
N MET A 283 -4.70 -6.53 9.54
CA MET A 283 -3.41 -5.82 9.62
C MET A 283 -3.32 -4.54 8.77
N TRP A 284 -4.21 -4.33 7.81
CA TRP A 284 -4.14 -3.23 6.84
C TRP A 284 -4.46 -1.84 7.42
N PRO A 285 -5.56 -1.65 8.16
CA PRO A 285 -5.89 -0.35 8.76
C PRO A 285 -5.21 -0.11 10.12
N ILE A 286 -4.56 -1.12 10.72
CA ILE A 286 -4.27 -1.04 12.16
C ILE A 286 -3.29 0.10 12.48
N GLU A 287 -3.60 0.76 13.59
CA GLU A 287 -2.78 1.58 14.50
C GLU A 287 -2.81 0.85 15.87
N VAL A 288 -1.66 0.66 16.53
CA VAL A 288 -1.49 -0.39 17.58
C VAL A 288 -2.65 -0.41 18.57
N SER A 289 -3.42 -1.51 18.59
CA SER A 289 -4.35 -1.75 19.69
C SER A 289 -4.34 -3.22 20.12
N ARG A 290 -4.11 -3.43 21.41
CA ARG A 290 -4.25 -4.71 22.12
C ARG A 290 -5.72 -4.92 22.43
N PHE A 291 -6.28 -6.08 22.11
CA PHE A 291 -7.45 -6.62 22.82
C PHE A 291 -7.11 -7.99 23.40
N HIS A 292 -7.32 -8.11 24.73
CA HIS A 292 -7.17 -9.35 25.47
C HIS A 292 -8.30 -10.31 25.09
N ASN A 293 -7.96 -11.56 24.73
CA ASN A 293 -8.74 -12.67 25.28
C ASN A 293 -7.85 -13.88 25.57
N SER A 294 -8.08 -14.45 26.75
CA SER A 294 -7.29 -15.51 27.34
C SER A 294 -7.51 -16.84 26.60
N THR A 295 -6.58 -17.21 25.74
CA THR A 295 -5.96 -18.54 25.61
C THR A 295 -5.26 -18.64 24.24
N TRP A 296 -3.95 -18.90 24.28
CA TRP A 296 -3.04 -19.26 23.17
C TRP A 296 -2.39 -18.11 22.37
N PHE A 297 -1.06 -18.07 22.48
CA PHE A 297 -0.05 -17.32 21.70
C PHE A 297 -0.31 -15.83 21.41
N GLU A 298 0.19 -14.97 22.30
CA GLU A 298 0.37 -13.54 22.04
C GLU A 298 1.40 -13.32 20.92
N SER A 299 0.94 -12.93 19.74
CA SER A 299 1.78 -12.26 18.75
C SER A 299 1.32 -10.81 18.66
N VAL A 300 2.19 -9.89 19.09
CA VAL A 300 1.97 -8.44 18.94
C VAL A 300 2.15 -8.12 17.45
N PHE A 301 1.05 -8.04 16.71
CA PHE A 301 1.05 -7.62 15.31
C PHE A 301 0.89 -6.10 15.23
N VAL A 302 2.01 -5.41 14.95
CA VAL A 302 2.07 -3.95 14.79
C VAL A 302 1.73 -3.57 13.34
N CYS A 303 0.50 -3.06 13.15
CA CYS A 303 0.14 -1.83 12.43
C CYS A 303 1.22 -1.19 11.56
N GLN A 304 1.02 -1.14 10.25
CA GLN A 304 2.13 -0.94 9.32
C GLN A 304 2.18 0.46 8.73
N ALA A 305 1.19 0.83 7.93
CA ALA A 305 1.23 2.07 7.18
C ALA A 305 0.87 3.30 8.04
N ARG A 306 -0.25 3.22 8.78
CA ARG A 306 -0.68 4.34 9.65
C ARG A 306 0.27 4.58 10.81
N ASN A 307 0.70 3.52 11.49
CA ASN A 307 1.73 3.63 12.52
C ASN A 307 3.06 4.12 11.93
N ALA A 308 3.45 3.68 10.73
CA ALA A 308 4.65 4.22 10.09
C ALA A 308 4.53 5.72 9.86
N ALA A 309 3.37 6.24 9.41
CA ALA A 309 3.15 7.68 9.25
C ALA A 309 3.35 8.44 10.58
N ILE A 310 2.79 7.91 11.67
CA ILE A 310 2.88 8.51 13.02
C ILE A 310 4.31 8.45 13.55
N ALA A 311 4.90 7.25 13.66
CA ALA A 311 6.21 7.01 14.25
C ALA A 311 7.34 7.74 13.50
N ASN A 312 7.17 7.92 12.18
CA ASN A 312 8.17 8.58 11.35
C ASN A 312 7.86 10.05 11.04
N SER A 313 6.65 10.50 11.33
CA SER A 313 6.15 11.85 11.04
C SER A 313 6.31 12.23 9.56
N TYR A 314 5.82 11.36 8.67
CA TYR A 314 5.69 11.59 7.23
C TYR A 314 4.32 11.12 6.73
N PHE A 315 3.99 11.33 5.45
CA PHE A 315 2.81 10.72 4.84
C PHE A 315 3.10 9.28 4.38
N VAL A 316 2.08 8.42 4.46
CA VAL A 316 2.12 7.07 3.88
C VAL A 316 0.94 6.86 2.94
N ALA A 317 1.23 6.42 1.72
CA ALA A 317 0.21 6.15 0.71
C ALA A 317 0.17 4.65 0.40
N SER A 318 -0.87 3.96 0.88
CA SER A 318 -0.97 2.50 0.82
C SER A 318 -1.90 2.09 -0.32
N ILE A 319 -1.44 1.15 -1.14
CA ILE A 319 -2.15 0.69 -2.32
C ILE A 319 -2.22 -0.83 -2.29
N ASN A 320 -3.41 -1.39 -2.43
CA ASN A 320 -3.58 -2.82 -2.64
C ASN A 320 -4.30 -3.09 -3.96
N ARG A 321 -4.03 -4.25 -4.54
CA ARG A 321 -4.77 -4.82 -5.66
C ARG A 321 -6.23 -5.07 -5.29
N VAL A 322 -7.11 -5.19 -6.30
CA VAL A 322 -8.51 -5.61 -6.14
C VAL A 322 -8.85 -6.82 -7.00
N GLY A 323 -9.91 -7.54 -6.60
CA GLY A 323 -10.50 -8.64 -7.36
C GLY A 323 -9.89 -10.00 -7.00
N THR A 324 -10.34 -11.04 -7.68
CA THR A 324 -9.90 -12.42 -7.47
C THR A 324 -9.27 -12.96 -8.75
N GLU A 325 -8.13 -13.64 -8.62
CA GLU A 325 -7.40 -14.18 -9.75
C GLU A 325 -7.38 -15.71 -9.68
N THR A 326 -7.79 -16.38 -10.76
CA THR A 326 -7.75 -17.84 -10.90
C THR A 326 -6.68 -18.24 -11.91
N PHE A 327 -5.93 -19.30 -11.62
CA PHE A 327 -4.82 -19.78 -12.43
C PHE A 327 -5.17 -21.13 -13.11
N PRO A 328 -4.56 -21.44 -14.27
CA PRO A 328 -4.87 -22.65 -15.03
C PRO A 328 -4.52 -23.97 -14.31
N ASN A 329 -3.43 -23.97 -13.54
CA ASN A 329 -2.95 -25.15 -12.84
C ASN A 329 -3.19 -24.98 -11.33
N PRO A 330 -3.83 -25.97 -10.67
CA PRO A 330 -4.02 -25.92 -9.23
C PRO A 330 -2.68 -25.88 -8.47
N PHE A 331 -2.64 -25.13 -7.37
CA PHE A 331 -1.50 -25.03 -6.47
C PHE A 331 -1.95 -25.24 -5.02
N THR A 332 -0.98 -25.34 -4.10
CA THR A 332 -1.23 -25.55 -2.67
C THR A 332 -0.63 -24.42 -1.83
N SER A 333 -1.37 -24.01 -0.80
CA SER A 333 -1.01 -22.88 0.07
C SER A 333 -0.11 -23.24 1.24
N GLY A 334 0.25 -24.52 1.40
CA GLY A 334 1.07 -24.99 2.52
C GLY A 334 0.34 -25.07 3.87
N ASP A 335 -0.99 -25.00 3.86
CA ASP A 335 -1.86 -25.07 5.06
C ASP A 335 -2.52 -26.45 5.26
N GLY A 336 -2.14 -27.44 4.44
CA GLY A 336 -2.68 -28.81 4.48
C GLY A 336 -4.04 -28.97 3.80
N LYS A 337 -4.59 -27.91 3.19
CA LYS A 337 -5.85 -28.00 2.42
C LYS A 337 -5.61 -28.57 1.00
N PRO A 338 -6.68 -29.01 0.31
CA PRO A 338 -6.60 -29.47 -1.08
C PRO A 338 -6.05 -28.39 -2.01
N ALA A 339 -5.50 -28.83 -3.14
CA ALA A 339 -5.08 -27.91 -4.19
C ALA A 339 -6.29 -27.15 -4.75
N HIS A 340 -6.07 -25.88 -5.07
CA HIS A 340 -7.08 -24.97 -5.60
C HIS A 340 -6.47 -24.09 -6.69
N ALA A 341 -7.31 -23.37 -7.42
CA ALA A 341 -6.90 -22.56 -8.56
C ALA A 341 -7.03 -21.06 -8.30
N ASP A 342 -7.78 -20.66 -7.28
CA ASP A 342 -8.04 -19.27 -6.89
C ASP A 342 -7.01 -18.78 -5.87
N PHE A 343 -6.35 -17.66 -6.15
CA PHE A 343 -5.39 -17.08 -5.21
C PHE A 343 -6.05 -16.42 -3.99
N GLY A 344 -7.36 -16.17 -4.07
CA GLY A 344 -8.11 -15.43 -3.07
C GLY A 344 -8.36 -13.98 -3.48
N HIS A 345 -9.20 -13.32 -2.68
CA HIS A 345 -9.69 -11.99 -2.96
C HIS A 345 -8.70 -10.91 -2.48
N PHE A 346 -8.21 -10.09 -3.42
CA PHE A 346 -7.50 -8.87 -3.12
C PHE A 346 -8.51 -7.79 -2.71
N TYR A 347 -8.36 -7.27 -1.49
CA TYR A 347 -9.36 -6.45 -0.83
C TYR A 347 -9.20 -4.93 -1.05
N GLY A 348 -8.34 -4.48 -1.96
CA GLY A 348 -8.16 -3.05 -2.26
C GLY A 348 -7.96 -2.21 -1.01
N SER A 349 -8.94 -1.35 -0.72
CA SER A 349 -8.94 -0.52 0.49
C SER A 349 -7.73 0.42 0.55
N SER A 350 -7.29 0.91 -0.61
CA SER A 350 -6.18 1.86 -0.70
C SER A 350 -6.52 3.16 0.03
N TYR A 351 -5.56 3.74 0.75
CA TYR A 351 -5.78 4.91 1.61
C TYR A 351 -4.47 5.68 1.86
N VAL A 352 -4.60 6.92 2.32
CA VAL A 352 -3.47 7.75 2.77
C VAL A 352 -3.53 7.95 4.28
N SER A 353 -2.39 7.80 4.95
CA SER A 353 -2.18 8.21 6.34
C SER A 353 -1.27 9.44 6.42
N ALA A 354 -1.63 10.36 7.30
CA ALA A 354 -0.90 11.57 7.59
C ALA A 354 -0.06 11.44 8.87
N PRO A 355 0.96 12.29 9.06
CA PRO A 355 1.82 12.25 10.24
C PRO A 355 1.10 12.59 11.54
N ASP A 356 -0.05 13.28 11.51
CA ASP A 356 -0.86 13.65 12.69
C ASP A 356 -1.87 12.56 13.10
N ALA A 357 -1.64 11.31 12.65
CA ALA A 357 -2.50 10.15 12.82
C ALA A 357 -3.85 10.19 12.07
N SER A 358 -4.14 11.26 11.32
CA SER A 358 -5.33 11.29 10.46
C SER A 358 -5.13 10.43 9.20
N CYS A 359 -6.21 9.90 8.62
CA CYS A 359 -6.16 9.14 7.38
C CYS A 359 -7.42 9.34 6.54
N THR A 360 -7.33 9.07 5.25
CA THR A 360 -8.49 9.09 4.36
C THR A 360 -9.38 7.87 4.62
N PRO A 361 -10.68 7.94 4.29
CA PRO A 361 -11.44 6.73 3.98
C PRO A 361 -10.71 5.89 2.93
N SER A 362 -10.89 4.59 3.01
CA SER A 362 -10.35 3.65 2.02
C SER A 362 -11.21 3.65 0.75
N LEU A 363 -10.56 3.42 -0.40
CA LEU A 363 -11.25 3.03 -1.63
C LEU A 363 -12.01 1.71 -1.46
N SER A 364 -12.85 1.40 -2.44
CA SER A 364 -13.59 0.14 -2.51
C SER A 364 -12.71 -1.10 -2.31
N ARG A 365 -13.29 -2.16 -1.74
CA ARG A 365 -12.65 -3.47 -1.63
C ARG A 365 -12.61 -4.26 -2.93
N THR A 366 -13.59 -4.00 -3.81
CA THR A 366 -13.87 -4.87 -4.96
C THR A 366 -13.72 -4.15 -6.30
N ARG A 367 -13.71 -2.80 -6.30
CA ARG A 367 -13.69 -2.00 -7.53
C ARG A 367 -12.32 -1.39 -7.79
N ASP A 368 -11.98 -1.27 -9.08
CA ASP A 368 -10.88 -0.42 -9.52
C ASP A 368 -11.14 1.02 -9.06
N GLY A 369 -10.08 1.78 -8.78
CA GLY A 369 -10.27 3.14 -8.34
C GLY A 369 -9.03 4.00 -8.31
N LEU A 370 -9.27 5.31 -8.24
CA LEU A 370 -8.30 6.38 -8.12
C LEU A 370 -8.58 7.19 -6.85
N LEU A 371 -7.62 7.21 -5.93
CA LEU A 371 -7.63 8.07 -4.75
C LEU A 371 -6.72 9.27 -5.01
N ILE A 372 -7.28 10.47 -4.97
CA ILE A 372 -6.54 11.72 -5.09
C ILE A 372 -6.42 12.37 -3.71
N THR A 373 -5.25 12.88 -3.37
CA THR A 373 -5.06 13.53 -2.08
C THR A 373 -4.13 14.73 -2.18
N ASP A 374 -4.60 15.90 -1.73
CA ASP A 374 -3.75 17.06 -1.50
C ASP A 374 -3.09 16.95 -0.14
N MET A 375 -1.77 17.10 -0.08
CA MET A 375 -0.99 16.99 1.15
C MET A 375 -0.09 18.21 1.28
N ASP A 376 -0.22 18.97 2.37
CA ASP A 376 0.79 19.96 2.72
C ASP A 376 1.97 19.30 3.43
N LEU A 377 3.13 19.23 2.76
CA LEU A 377 4.33 18.59 3.29
C LEU A 377 4.91 19.30 4.51
N ASN A 378 4.52 20.56 4.78
CA ASN A 378 4.93 21.26 6.00
C ASN A 378 4.38 20.58 7.27
N LEU A 379 3.28 19.83 7.18
CA LEU A 379 2.72 19.05 8.29
C LEU A 379 3.75 18.07 8.88
N CYS A 380 4.61 17.49 8.04
CA CYS A 380 5.65 16.55 8.49
C CYS A 380 6.59 17.22 9.51
N ARG A 381 7.00 18.47 9.26
CA ARG A 381 7.86 19.22 10.20
C ARG A 381 7.11 19.63 11.45
N GLN A 382 5.89 20.15 11.30
CA GLN A 382 5.07 20.58 12.45
C GLN A 382 4.83 19.45 13.45
N VAL A 383 4.57 18.23 12.95
CA VAL A 383 4.41 17.05 13.81
C VAL A 383 5.74 16.64 14.44
N LYS A 384 6.86 16.66 13.70
CA LYS A 384 8.20 16.38 14.24
C LYS A 384 8.54 17.30 15.41
N ASP A 385 8.26 18.59 15.28
CA ASP A 385 8.55 19.59 16.30
C ASP A 385 7.59 19.48 17.51
N ARG A 386 6.31 19.17 17.27
CA ARG A 386 5.29 19.04 18.32
C ARG A 386 5.48 17.79 19.19
N TRP A 387 5.75 16.65 18.57
CA TRP A 387 5.86 15.36 19.28
C TRP A 387 7.29 14.98 19.65
N GLY A 388 8.29 15.47 18.91
CA GLY A 388 9.70 15.23 19.22
C GLY A 388 10.16 13.78 19.02
N PHE A 389 9.41 12.91 18.32
CA PHE A 389 9.76 11.49 18.19
C PHE A 389 11.18 11.28 17.67
N ARG A 390 11.59 12.04 16.64
CA ARG A 390 12.95 11.99 16.08
C ARG A 390 14.02 12.43 17.07
N MET A 391 13.72 13.46 17.87
CA MET A 391 14.62 13.98 18.91
C MET A 391 14.81 12.97 20.05
N THR A 392 13.77 12.23 20.44
CA THR A 392 13.80 11.27 21.54
C THR A 392 14.08 9.83 21.08
N SER A 393 14.43 9.61 19.81
CA SER A 393 14.54 8.27 19.23
C SER A 393 15.76 7.47 19.70
N ARG A 394 16.78 8.09 20.30
CA ARG A 394 17.99 7.42 20.84
C ARG A 394 18.61 6.41 19.85
N TYR A 395 18.78 6.79 18.58
CA TYR A 395 19.21 5.88 17.53
C TYR A 395 20.54 5.16 17.81
N GLU A 396 21.49 5.82 18.48
CA GLU A 396 22.77 5.22 18.88
C GLU A 396 22.59 4.01 19.80
N LEU A 397 21.69 4.10 20.80
CA LEU A 397 21.36 2.98 21.68
C LEU A 397 20.81 1.78 20.89
N TYR A 398 19.92 2.04 19.94
CA TYR A 398 19.34 0.98 19.12
C TYR A 398 20.33 0.39 18.12
N ALA A 399 21.23 1.21 17.56
CA ALA A 399 22.31 0.74 16.70
C ALA A 399 23.23 -0.24 17.45
N ASP A 400 23.68 0.12 18.65
CA ASP A 400 24.50 -0.77 19.50
C ASP A 400 23.75 -2.03 19.92
N THR A 401 22.45 -1.90 20.19
CA THR A 401 21.61 -3.04 20.57
C THR A 401 21.46 -4.02 19.41
N LEU A 402 21.16 -3.53 18.19
CA LEU A 402 21.08 -4.37 17.00
C LEU A 402 22.43 -4.96 16.62
N ALA A 403 23.52 -4.20 16.74
CA ALA A 403 24.88 -4.67 16.47
C ALA A 403 25.31 -5.79 17.43
N ARG A 404 24.84 -5.79 18.68
CA ARG A 404 25.03 -6.92 19.61
C ARG A 404 24.13 -8.10 19.26
N TYR A 405 22.86 -7.84 18.94
CA TYR A 405 21.86 -8.87 18.63
C TYR A 405 22.24 -9.77 17.45
N VAL A 406 22.84 -9.20 16.39
CA VAL A 406 23.20 -9.97 15.18
C VAL A 406 24.43 -10.88 15.35
N LYS A 407 25.11 -10.83 16.50
CA LYS A 407 26.28 -11.68 16.76
C LYS A 407 25.85 -13.10 17.15
N PRO A 408 26.54 -14.16 16.67
CA PRO A 408 26.20 -15.55 17.01
C PRO A 408 26.18 -15.84 18.51
N GLU A 409 27.05 -15.18 19.28
CA GLU A 409 27.20 -15.31 20.72
C GLU A 409 26.25 -14.42 21.55
N PHE A 410 25.25 -13.80 20.92
CA PHE A 410 24.33 -12.92 21.62
C PHE A 410 23.52 -13.67 22.69
N GLU A 411 23.68 -13.25 23.94
CA GLU A 411 22.82 -13.66 25.03
C GLU A 411 21.73 -12.59 25.25
N PRO A 412 20.44 -12.97 25.20
CA PRO A 412 19.34 -12.06 25.51
C PRO A 412 19.46 -11.48 26.91
N GLN A 413 19.15 -10.20 27.07
CA GLN A 413 19.12 -9.54 28.37
C GLN A 413 17.88 -9.98 29.17
N VAL A 414 17.92 -11.19 29.71
CA VAL A 414 16.86 -11.80 30.52
C VAL A 414 17.28 -11.81 31.98
N ILE A 415 16.49 -11.17 32.83
CA ILE A 415 16.69 -11.18 34.28
C ILE A 415 15.75 -12.23 34.86
N SER A 416 16.31 -13.36 35.30
CA SER A 416 15.54 -14.47 35.88
C SER A 416 15.41 -14.34 37.40
N ASP A 417 14.24 -14.66 37.94
CA ASP A 417 14.08 -14.86 39.38
C ASP A 417 14.88 -16.09 39.83
N PRO A 418 15.81 -15.94 40.78
CA PRO A 418 16.64 -17.06 41.27
C PRO A 418 15.83 -18.21 41.89
N LEU A 419 14.55 -18.01 42.24
CA LEU A 419 13.67 -19.05 42.79
C LEU A 419 12.93 -19.86 41.73
N LEU A 420 12.81 -19.38 40.47
CA LEU A 420 12.07 -20.08 39.41
C LEU A 420 12.69 -21.43 39.00
N HIS A 421 13.98 -21.64 39.29
CA HIS A 421 14.69 -22.87 38.99
C HIS A 421 14.97 -23.75 40.23
N ARG A 422 14.50 -23.37 41.42
CA ARG A 422 14.47 -24.27 42.58
C ARG A 422 13.34 -25.27 42.39
N LYS A 423 13.59 -26.32 41.60
CA LYS A 423 12.78 -27.55 41.69
C LYS A 423 12.93 -28.08 43.11
N SER A 424 11.79 -28.19 43.78
CA SER A 424 11.49 -29.05 44.93
C SER A 424 12.56 -30.11 45.19
N SER A 425 13.48 -29.81 46.10
CA SER A 425 14.35 -30.80 46.76
C SER A 425 13.55 -31.62 47.74
#